data_AF-A0A7S1J6Z1-F1
#
_entry.id   AF-A0A7S1J6Z1-F1
#
_cell.length_a   1.000
_cell.length_b   1.000
_cell.length_c   1.000
_cell.angle_alpha   90.00
_cell.angle_beta   90.00
_cell.angle_gamma   90.00
#
_symmetry.space_group_name_H-M   'P 1'
#
loop_
_entity.id
_entity.type
_entity.pdbx_description
1 polymer ?
#
loop_
_entity_poly.entity_id
_entity_poly.type
_entity_poly.pdbx_seq_one_letter_code
_entity_poly.pdbx_strand_id
1 'polypeptide(L)'
;GWRRGSKSFGITTEMERIFNKSSPFASLNAKPKRLDRAALVECILYYALKSLLELVRLQILGKGGLQRLQVDTQYMRRCYTRFVRKPKTLADALDEVVTSAHERCLERQLLSADTVEGLVEQQM
;
A
#
# COMPACT_ATOMS: atom_id res chain seq x y z
N GLY A 1 39.29 2.29 -33.58
CA GLY A 1 37.98 1.62 -33.55
C GLY A 1 37.19 2.11 -32.36
N TRP A 2 36.09 2.81 -32.61
CA TRP A 2 35.23 3.41 -31.58
C TRP A 2 34.42 2.33 -30.86
N ARG A 3 34.78 1.94 -29.63
CA ARG A 3 33.88 1.18 -28.75
C ARG A 3 32.96 2.15 -28.01
N ARG A 4 31.81 2.45 -28.59
CA ARG A 4 30.65 2.93 -27.84
C ARG A 4 30.10 1.76 -27.03
N GLY A 5 30.52 1.66 -25.76
CA GLY A 5 29.80 0.85 -24.79
C GLY A 5 28.44 1.50 -24.54
N SER A 6 27.42 1.02 -25.24
CA SER A 6 26.04 1.39 -24.97
C SER A 6 25.71 0.86 -23.58
N LYS A 7 25.79 1.73 -22.56
CA LYS A 7 25.15 1.44 -21.28
C LYS A 7 23.66 1.44 -21.56
N SER A 8 23.09 0.26 -21.78
CA SER A 8 21.66 0.07 -21.63
C SER A 8 21.35 0.41 -20.17
N PHE A 9 20.99 1.67 -19.93
CA PHE A 9 20.31 2.11 -18.72
C PHE A 9 18.88 1.57 -18.84
N GLY A 10 18.81 0.23 -18.84
CA GLY A 10 17.60 -0.51 -19.09
C GLY A 10 16.75 -0.41 -17.85
N ILE A 11 15.49 -0.07 -18.03
CA ILE A 11 14.43 -0.20 -17.04
C ILE A 11 14.53 -1.52 -16.24
N THR A 12 15.11 -2.56 -16.84
CA THR A 12 15.46 -3.85 -16.22
C THR A 12 16.33 -3.72 -14.97
N THR A 13 17.37 -2.91 -14.96
CA THR A 13 18.30 -2.82 -13.81
C THR A 13 17.67 -2.09 -12.62
N GLU A 14 16.80 -1.11 -12.88
CA GLU A 14 16.02 -0.43 -11.83
C GLU A 14 14.87 -1.31 -11.33
N MET A 15 14.18 -2.04 -12.21
CA MET A 15 13.20 -3.04 -11.79
C MET A 15 13.86 -4.10 -10.91
N GLU A 16 14.99 -4.68 -11.35
CA GLU A 16 15.76 -5.63 -10.56
C GLU A 16 16.17 -5.04 -9.20
N ARG A 17 16.58 -3.77 -9.14
CA ARG A 17 16.90 -3.09 -7.87
C ARG A 17 15.67 -2.94 -6.96
N ILE A 18 14.49 -2.66 -7.51
CA ILE A 18 13.22 -2.58 -6.76
C ILE A 18 12.85 -3.94 -6.18
N PHE A 19 13.04 -5.02 -6.94
CA PHE A 19 12.74 -6.40 -6.48
C PHE A 19 13.85 -7.00 -5.59
N ASN A 20 15.08 -6.48 -5.67
CA ASN A 20 16.22 -6.93 -4.87
C ASN A 20 16.36 -6.19 -3.52
N LYS A 21 15.70 -5.04 -3.34
CA LYS A 21 15.43 -4.52 -1.99
C LYS A 21 14.53 -5.53 -1.30
N SER A 22 14.89 -5.95 -0.08
CA SER A 22 14.18 -6.98 0.67
C SER A 22 12.70 -6.62 0.79
N SER A 23 11.88 -7.17 -0.11
CA SER A 23 10.44 -7.18 0.09
C SER A 23 10.20 -7.76 1.48
N PRO A 24 9.28 -7.20 2.29
CA PRO A 24 8.84 -7.82 3.54
C PRO A 24 8.40 -9.30 3.34
N PHE A 25 8.13 -9.66 2.09
CA PHE A 25 7.76 -10.97 1.58
C PHE A 25 8.91 -11.65 0.83
N ALA A 26 10.09 -11.75 1.47
CA ALA A 26 11.26 -12.49 0.98
C ALA A 26 10.95 -13.94 0.51
N SER A 27 9.82 -14.50 0.93
CA SER A 27 9.27 -15.78 0.45
C SER A 27 9.05 -15.86 -1.07
N LEU A 28 8.87 -14.73 -1.77
CA LEU A 28 8.72 -14.72 -3.24
C LEU A 28 10.08 -14.65 -3.97
N ASN A 29 11.16 -14.25 -3.27
CA ASN A 29 12.51 -14.17 -3.80
C ASN A 29 13.30 -15.48 -3.62
N ALA A 30 12.81 -16.41 -2.79
CA ALA A 30 13.32 -17.76 -2.71
C ALA A 30 12.80 -18.59 -3.91
N LYS A 31 13.66 -19.42 -4.52
CA LYS A 31 13.34 -20.26 -5.69
C LYS A 31 11.91 -20.82 -5.57
N PRO A 32 11.01 -20.57 -6.55
CA PRO A 32 9.59 -20.85 -6.38
C PRO A 32 9.38 -22.35 -6.41
N LYS A 33 9.29 -22.99 -5.25
CA LYS A 33 8.93 -24.42 -5.19
C LYS A 33 7.43 -24.61 -5.44
N ARG A 34 6.60 -23.63 -5.02
CA ARG A 34 5.16 -23.49 -5.33
C ARG A 34 4.71 -22.03 -5.16
N LEU A 35 3.79 -21.56 -6.01
CA LEU A 35 3.15 -20.25 -5.86
C LEU A 35 2.17 -20.30 -4.69
N ASP A 36 2.45 -19.55 -3.63
CA ASP A 36 1.58 -19.45 -2.47
C ASP A 36 0.55 -18.33 -2.67
N ARG A 37 -0.73 -18.69 -2.71
CA ARG A 37 -1.83 -17.74 -2.96
C ARG A 37 -1.88 -16.64 -1.90
N ALA A 38 -1.64 -16.97 -0.63
CA ALA A 38 -1.66 -15.98 0.44
C ALA A 38 -0.51 -14.98 0.28
N ALA A 39 0.69 -15.45 -0.03
CA ALA A 39 1.85 -14.59 -0.27
C ALA A 39 1.67 -13.70 -1.51
N LEU A 40 1.06 -14.23 -2.58
CA LEU A 40 0.76 -13.44 -3.78
C LEU A 40 -0.25 -12.32 -3.47
N VAL A 41 -1.36 -12.64 -2.80
CA VAL A 41 -2.39 -11.67 -2.42
C VAL A 41 -1.80 -10.60 -1.51
N GLU A 42 -1.02 -10.98 -0.52
CA GLU A 42 -0.38 -10.06 0.41
C GLU A 42 0.60 -9.11 -0.29
N CYS A 43 1.38 -9.60 -1.27
CA CYS A 43 2.22 -8.75 -2.11
C CYS A 43 1.40 -7.78 -2.97
N ILE A 44 0.38 -8.26 -3.67
CA ILE A 44 -0.48 -7.40 -4.52
C ILE A 44 -1.09 -6.29 -3.69
N LEU A 45 -1.66 -6.63 -2.53
CA LEU A 45 -2.24 -5.67 -1.61
C LEU A 45 -1.19 -4.67 -1.14
N TYR A 46 -0.02 -5.12 -0.69
CA TYR A 46 1.03 -4.23 -0.20
C TYR A 46 1.46 -3.21 -1.26
N TYR A 47 1.76 -3.65 -2.48
CA TYR A 47 2.17 -2.73 -3.54
C TYR A 47 1.03 -1.79 -3.98
N ALA A 48 -0.22 -2.27 -4.03
CA ALA A 48 -1.37 -1.41 -4.28
C ALA A 48 -1.53 -0.32 -3.20
N LEU A 49 -1.30 -0.65 -1.93
CA LEU A 49 -1.32 0.32 -0.83
C LEU A 49 -0.16 1.32 -0.93
N LYS A 50 1.04 0.89 -1.32
CA LYS A 50 2.15 1.82 -1.58
C LYS A 50 1.82 2.75 -2.76
N SER A 51 1.18 2.25 -3.83
CA SER A 51 0.71 3.10 -4.93
C SER A 51 -0.37 4.09 -4.50
N LEU A 52 -1.33 3.66 -3.67
CA LEU A 52 -2.35 4.54 -3.08
C LEU A 52 -1.72 5.64 -2.22
N LEU A 53 -0.69 5.31 -1.42
CA LEU A 53 0.07 6.29 -0.65
C LEU A 53 0.69 7.36 -1.53
N GLU A 54 1.35 6.97 -2.63
CA GLU A 54 1.93 7.94 -3.57
C GLU A 54 0.85 8.78 -4.26
N LEU A 55 -0.30 8.20 -4.58
CA LEU A 55 -1.43 8.95 -5.13
C LEU A 55 -1.91 10.01 -4.14
N VAL A 56 -2.15 9.65 -2.89
CA VAL A 56 -2.55 10.57 -1.82
C VAL A 56 -1.53 11.69 -1.65
N ARG A 57 -0.23 11.38 -1.74
CA ARG A 57 0.86 12.37 -1.68
C ARG A 57 0.85 13.38 -2.81
N LEU A 58 0.03 13.22 -3.85
CA LEU A 58 -0.13 14.18 -4.94
C LEU A 58 -1.45 14.97 -4.86
N GLN A 59 -2.40 14.56 -4.02
CA GLN A 59 -3.76 15.13 -3.97
C GLN A 59 -3.98 16.04 -2.77
N ILE A 60 -4.55 17.24 -2.96
CA ILE A 60 -5.00 18.07 -1.83
C ILE A 60 -6.41 17.59 -1.48
N LEU A 61 -6.63 17.22 -0.22
CA LEU A 61 -7.90 16.70 0.25
C LEU A 61 -8.66 17.77 1.03
N GLY A 62 -9.99 17.80 0.86
CA GLY A 62 -10.89 18.46 1.79
C GLY A 62 -11.28 17.52 2.93
N LYS A 63 -11.94 18.06 3.96
CA LYS A 63 -12.42 17.31 5.15
C LYS A 63 -13.13 16.01 4.78
N GLY A 64 -14.13 16.08 3.89
CA GLY A 64 -14.91 14.91 3.48
C GLY A 64 -14.07 13.83 2.80
N GLY A 65 -13.05 14.22 2.01
CA GLY A 65 -12.13 13.28 1.37
C GLY A 65 -11.26 12.55 2.37
N LEU A 66 -10.71 13.27 3.35
CA LEU A 66 -9.92 12.68 4.45
C LEU A 66 -10.76 11.69 5.27
N GLN A 67 -11.96 12.11 5.68
CA GLN A 67 -12.86 11.28 6.48
C GLN A 67 -13.34 10.04 5.73
N ARG A 68 -13.61 10.17 4.42
CA ARG A 68 -13.99 9.02 3.61
C ARG A 68 -12.84 8.04 3.44
N LEU A 69 -11.63 8.53 3.18
CA LEU A 69 -10.44 7.70 3.13
C LEU A 69 -10.19 6.97 4.46
N GLN A 70 -10.41 7.64 5.60
CA GLN A 70 -10.32 7.01 6.92
C GLN A 70 -11.29 5.81 7.05
N VAL A 71 -12.54 5.95 6.61
CA VAL A 71 -13.53 4.85 6.63
C VAL A 71 -13.12 3.73 5.68
N ASP A 72 -12.77 4.06 4.43
CA ASP A 72 -12.42 3.08 3.41
C ASP A 72 -11.16 2.28 3.82
N THR A 73 -10.16 2.93 4.40
CA THR A 73 -8.97 2.23 4.92
C THR A 73 -9.31 1.28 6.07
N GLN A 74 -10.21 1.64 6.99
CA GLN A 74 -10.66 0.74 8.06
C GLN A 74 -11.49 -0.44 7.51
N TYR A 75 -12.36 -0.19 6.53
CA TYR A 75 -13.07 -1.26 5.82
C TYR A 75 -12.08 -2.25 5.16
N MET A 76 -11.06 -1.74 4.47
CA MET A 76 -10.01 -2.58 3.87
C MET A 76 -9.29 -3.45 4.90
N ARG A 77 -8.99 -2.94 6.12
CA ARG A 77 -8.39 -3.74 7.20
C ARG A 77 -9.22 -4.97 7.53
N ARG A 78 -10.54 -4.81 7.66
CA ARG A 78 -11.45 -5.92 7.94
C ARG A 78 -11.50 -6.91 6.78
N CYS A 79 -11.50 -6.43 5.53
CA CYS A 79 -11.51 -7.28 4.35
C CYS A 79 -10.25 -8.15 4.23
N TYR A 80 -9.05 -7.55 4.28
CA TYR A 80 -7.83 -8.32 3.97
C TYR A 80 -7.42 -9.28 5.10
N THR A 81 -7.86 -9.06 6.34
CA THR A 81 -7.40 -9.84 7.51
C THR A 81 -7.65 -11.35 7.35
N ARG A 82 -8.64 -11.74 6.53
CA ARG A 82 -8.96 -13.14 6.23
C ARG A 82 -8.04 -13.79 5.18
N PHE A 83 -7.21 -13.01 4.49
CA PHE A 83 -6.48 -13.46 3.29
C PHE A 83 -4.95 -13.38 3.42
N VAL A 84 -4.42 -12.77 4.48
CA VAL A 84 -3.00 -12.43 4.61
C VAL A 84 -2.38 -13.03 5.86
N ARG A 85 -1.07 -13.32 5.82
CA ARG A 85 -0.36 -13.93 6.97
C ARG A 85 0.24 -12.88 7.90
N LYS A 86 0.69 -11.74 7.39
CA LYS A 86 1.24 -10.64 8.20
C LYS A 86 0.35 -9.40 8.08
N PRO A 87 -0.85 -9.41 8.68
CA PRO A 87 -1.80 -8.28 8.58
C PRO A 87 -1.20 -6.97 9.08
N LYS A 88 -0.24 -7.02 10.02
CA LYS A 88 0.47 -5.83 10.52
C LYS A 88 1.16 -5.04 9.41
N THR A 89 1.80 -5.68 8.44
CA THR A 89 2.51 -4.96 7.36
C THR A 89 1.55 -4.15 6.48
N LEU A 90 0.34 -4.67 6.23
CA LEU A 90 -0.69 -3.94 5.51
C LEU A 90 -1.37 -2.88 6.37
N ALA A 91 -1.52 -3.14 7.68
CA ALA A 91 -2.02 -2.18 8.65
C ALA A 91 -1.11 -0.96 8.72
N ASP A 92 0.20 -1.16 8.87
CA ASP A 92 1.19 -0.08 8.90
C ASP A 92 1.16 0.74 7.59
N ALA A 93 1.04 0.07 6.43
CA ALA A 93 0.92 0.74 5.13
C ALA A 93 -0.36 1.59 4.99
N LEU A 94 -1.48 1.13 5.54
CA LEU A 94 -2.72 1.93 5.58
C LEU A 94 -2.62 3.11 6.56
N ASP A 95 -1.92 2.95 7.68
CA ASP A 95 -1.70 4.06 8.63
C ASP A 95 -0.84 5.16 7.99
N GLU A 96 0.16 4.78 7.18
CA GLU A 96 0.92 5.73 6.35
C GLU A 96 0.01 6.48 5.36
N VAL A 97 -0.95 5.79 4.72
CA VAL A 97 -1.91 6.41 3.78
C VAL A 97 -2.76 7.47 4.48
N VAL A 98 -3.36 7.13 5.63
CA VAL A 98 -4.21 8.07 6.39
C VAL A 98 -3.39 9.23 6.94
N THR A 99 -2.18 8.97 7.44
CA THR A 99 -1.27 10.01 7.95
C THR A 99 -0.88 11.00 6.84
N SER A 100 -0.49 10.48 5.67
CA SER A 100 -0.16 11.29 4.49
C SER A 100 -1.35 12.15 4.03
N ALA A 101 -2.55 11.56 4.00
CA ALA A 101 -3.78 12.29 3.68
C ALA A 101 -4.08 13.41 4.68
N HIS A 102 -3.90 13.13 5.98
CA HIS A 102 -4.12 14.09 7.06
C HIS A 102 -3.16 15.29 6.95
N GLU A 103 -1.88 15.05 6.69
CA GLU A 103 -0.89 16.11 6.53
C GLU A 103 -1.22 17.06 5.36
N ARG A 104 -1.77 16.50 4.28
CA ARG A 104 -2.14 17.22 3.05
C ARG A 104 -3.57 17.79 3.04
N CYS A 105 -4.39 17.46 4.02
CA CYS A 105 -5.76 17.96 4.10
C CYS A 105 -5.78 19.42 4.54
N LEU A 106 -6.61 20.25 3.89
CA LEU A 106 -6.80 21.65 4.29
C LEU A 106 -7.45 21.76 5.68
N GLU A 107 -8.36 20.83 5.96
CA GLU A 107 -9.11 20.74 7.21
C GLU A 107 -8.80 19.41 7.88
N ARG A 108 -7.80 19.41 8.76
CA ARG A 108 -7.25 18.23 9.42
C ARG A 108 -8.17 17.70 10.54
N GLN A 109 -9.34 17.22 10.16
CA GLN A 109 -10.33 16.68 11.09
C GLN A 109 -10.66 15.22 10.76
N LEU A 110 -10.12 14.32 11.58
CA LEU A 110 -10.49 12.90 11.55
C LEU A 110 -11.84 12.66 12.24
N LEU A 111 -12.50 11.59 11.83
CA LEU A 111 -13.65 11.03 12.55
C LEU A 111 -13.18 10.32 13.83
N SER A 112 -14.05 10.31 14.84
CA SER A 112 -13.85 9.49 16.04
C SER A 112 -13.88 8.00 15.69
N ALA A 113 -13.21 7.18 16.50
CA ALA A 113 -13.15 5.73 16.27
C ALA A 113 -14.56 5.11 16.19
N ASP A 114 -15.47 5.48 17.09
CA ASP A 114 -16.85 4.97 17.12
C ASP A 114 -17.63 5.35 15.86
N THR A 115 -17.44 6.58 15.35
CA THR A 115 -18.06 7.03 14.10
C THR A 115 -17.54 6.24 12.91
N VAL A 116 -16.23 6.00 12.85
CA VAL A 116 -15.65 5.18 11.77
C VAL A 116 -16.17 3.76 11.85
N GLU A 117 -16.20 3.16 13.04
CA GLU A 117 -16.67 1.81 13.26
C GLU A 117 -18.12 1.63 12.78
N GLY A 118 -19.02 2.53 13.18
CA GLY A 118 -20.42 2.51 12.75
C GLY A 118 -20.61 2.72 11.24
N LEU A 119 -19.78 3.55 10.60
CA LEU A 119 -19.82 3.74 9.15
C LEU A 119 -19.29 2.52 8.38
N VAL A 120 -18.27 1.82 8.91
CA VAL A 120 -17.74 0.59 8.32
C VAL A 120 -18.75 -0.55 8.45
N GLU A 121 -19.48 -0.64 9.57
CA GLU A 121 -20.55 -1.63 9.75
C GLU A 121 -21.68 -1.47 8.74
N GLN A 122 -22.03 -0.24 8.36
CA GLN A 122 -23.03 0.02 7.32
C GLN A 122 -22.58 -0.42 5.91
N GLN A 123 -21.30 -0.70 5.71
CA GLN A 123 -20.75 -1.16 4.43
C GLN A 123 -20.65 -2.69 4.31
N MET A 124 -20.95 -3.43 5.39
CA MET A 124 -20.97 -4.90 5.39
C MET A 124 -22.36 -5.46 5.09
#